data_AF-A0A8S3HSA3-F1
#
_entry.id   AF-A0A8S3HSA3-F1
#
_cell.length_a   1.000
_cell.length_b   1.000
_cell.length_c   1.000
_cell.angle_alpha   90.00
_cell.angle_beta   90.00
_cell.angle_gamma   90.00
#
_symmetry.space_group_name_H-M   'P 1'
#
loop_
_entity.id
_entity.type
_entity.pdbx_description
1 polymer ?
#
loop_
_entity_poly.entity_id
_entity_poly.type
_entity_poly.pdbx_seq_one_letter_code
_entity_poly.pdbx_strand_id
1 'polypeptide(L)'
;VVDLAAEAGGNIETTRPGETYVYNNVTHVGYTDLPSRLAAQSSSLYANNISKFLLSIGSQDQYYIDYNDEVVRGSIILRDGALMYPPPPPPKVEAALSKTPKLDDKAAAKAAAAALPPNYFAQYLKDSLLYTTGIGALLGFGIISPNAQFANMITTFALSGIVGYHTVWGVQPALHSPLMSVTNAISGITAVGGLLLMGGGYYPQTIPQGLAAGAAFISSINIGGGFIITQRMLNMFKRPTDPPEYNYLYLIPGAGSVAFYGWASQQGYHDINHLAYLAASLCCVGALGGLSNQKTARLGNSLGMIGVSLGK
;
A
#
# COMPACT_ATOMS: atom_id res chain seq x y z
N VAL A 1 -10.04 -31.42 -37.27
CA VAL A 1 -11.17 -30.73 -36.61
C VAL A 1 -11.35 -31.31 -35.22
N VAL A 2 -11.66 -30.47 -34.23
CA VAL A 2 -11.88 -30.89 -32.83
C VAL A 2 -13.33 -30.62 -32.49
N ASP A 3 -14.05 -31.67 -32.09
CA ASP A 3 -15.46 -31.57 -31.72
C ASP A 3 -15.63 -31.72 -30.21
N LEU A 4 -15.89 -30.59 -29.54
CA LEU A 4 -16.10 -30.55 -28.08
C LEU A 4 -17.47 -31.08 -27.66
N ALA A 5 -18.40 -31.27 -28.61
CA ALA A 5 -19.76 -31.73 -28.32
C ALA A 5 -19.93 -33.24 -28.56
N ALA A 6 -18.84 -34.00 -28.75
CA ALA A 6 -18.88 -35.41 -29.09
C ALA A 6 -19.68 -36.29 -28.10
N GLU A 7 -19.80 -35.88 -26.84
CA GLU A 7 -20.60 -36.58 -25.81
C GLU A 7 -22.12 -36.41 -26.02
N ALA A 8 -22.55 -35.25 -26.53
CA ALA A 8 -23.96 -34.87 -26.67
C ALA A 8 -24.48 -34.99 -28.12
N GLY A 9 -23.86 -35.87 -28.92
CA GLY A 9 -24.22 -36.13 -30.32
C GLY A 9 -23.28 -35.55 -31.36
N GLY A 10 -22.41 -34.60 -30.99
CA GLY A 10 -21.40 -34.00 -31.88
C GLY A 10 -21.95 -32.92 -32.82
N ASN A 11 -21.10 -31.96 -33.19
CA ASN A 11 -21.42 -30.91 -34.16
C ASN A 11 -21.11 -31.34 -35.61
N ILE A 12 -20.33 -32.40 -35.78
CA ILE A 12 -19.83 -32.84 -37.08
C ILE A 12 -20.32 -34.26 -37.34
N GLU A 13 -20.98 -34.46 -38.48
CA GLU A 13 -21.58 -35.75 -38.87
C GLU A 13 -20.57 -36.91 -38.90
N THR A 14 -19.30 -36.59 -39.14
CA THR A 14 -18.20 -37.55 -39.19
C THR A 14 -17.43 -37.63 -37.86
N THR A 15 -17.88 -37.04 -36.77
CA THR A 15 -17.24 -37.25 -35.46
C THR A 15 -17.54 -38.66 -34.94
N ARG A 16 -16.50 -39.40 -34.54
CA ARG A 16 -16.63 -40.65 -33.77
C ARG A 16 -16.30 -40.37 -32.31
N PRO A 17 -17.27 -40.46 -31.38
CA PRO A 17 -17.02 -40.18 -29.97
C PRO A 17 -15.93 -41.09 -29.38
N GLY A 18 -14.99 -40.50 -28.64
CA GLY A 18 -13.88 -41.20 -27.99
C GLY A 18 -12.65 -41.47 -28.86
N GLU A 19 -12.75 -41.26 -30.18
CA GLU A 19 -11.69 -41.62 -31.12
C GLU A 19 -11.02 -40.40 -31.77
N THR A 20 -9.77 -40.60 -32.18
CA THR A 20 -9.09 -39.75 -33.16
C THR A 20 -8.83 -40.55 -34.42
N TYR A 21 -9.34 -40.09 -35.55
CA TYR A 21 -9.16 -40.80 -36.81
C TYR A 21 -9.03 -39.83 -37.99
N VAL A 22 -8.46 -40.29 -39.10
CA VAL A 22 -8.29 -39.48 -40.31
C VAL A 22 -9.42 -39.76 -41.29
N TYR A 23 -10.09 -38.70 -41.74
CA TYR A 23 -11.11 -38.74 -42.78
C TYR A 23 -10.76 -37.69 -43.84
N ASN A 24 -10.68 -38.08 -45.11
CA ASN A 24 -10.35 -37.19 -46.25
C ASN A 24 -9.14 -36.27 -45.97
N ASN A 25 -8.03 -36.84 -45.49
CA ASN A 25 -6.80 -36.14 -45.11
C ASN A 25 -6.93 -35.10 -43.97
N VAL A 26 -8.05 -35.09 -43.25
CA VAL A 26 -8.25 -34.26 -42.06
C VAL A 26 -8.31 -35.17 -40.83
N THR A 27 -7.59 -34.82 -39.77
CA THR A 27 -7.66 -35.55 -38.49
C THR A 27 -8.87 -35.05 -37.69
N HIS A 28 -9.77 -35.95 -37.34
CA HIS A 28 -10.94 -35.70 -36.49
C HIS A 28 -10.61 -36.10 -35.07
N VAL A 29 -10.90 -35.23 -34.10
CA VAL A 29 -10.69 -35.45 -32.66
C VAL A 29 -12.02 -35.32 -31.95
N GLY A 30 -12.55 -36.43 -31.45
CA GLY A 30 -13.86 -36.51 -30.79
C GLY A 30 -13.79 -37.04 -29.35
N TYR A 31 -12.70 -36.78 -28.62
CA TYR A 31 -12.59 -37.23 -27.22
C TYR A 31 -13.71 -36.67 -26.35
N THR A 32 -14.35 -37.53 -25.57
CA THR A 32 -15.42 -37.17 -24.62
C THR A 32 -14.88 -36.83 -23.22
N ASP A 33 -13.61 -37.12 -22.96
CA ASP A 33 -12.96 -37.00 -21.66
C ASP A 33 -11.85 -35.94 -21.63
N LEU A 34 -12.00 -34.86 -22.41
CA LEU A 34 -10.97 -33.82 -22.55
C LEU A 34 -10.44 -33.25 -21.21
N PRO A 35 -11.28 -32.99 -20.18
CA PRO A 35 -10.77 -32.57 -18.87
C PRO A 35 -9.82 -33.58 -18.23
N SER A 36 -10.05 -34.89 -18.39
CA SER A 36 -9.20 -35.95 -17.82
C SER A 36 -7.77 -35.93 -18.38
N ARG A 37 -7.57 -35.37 -19.58
CA ARG A 37 -6.26 -35.25 -20.22
C ARG A 37 -5.43 -34.08 -19.68
N LEU A 38 -6.02 -33.23 -18.86
CA LEU A 38 -5.36 -32.18 -18.07
C LEU A 38 -5.68 -32.34 -16.57
N ALA A 39 -5.57 -33.59 -16.07
CA ALA A 39 -6.00 -33.99 -14.73
C ALA A 39 -5.55 -33.04 -13.60
N ALA A 40 -4.30 -32.54 -13.63
CA ALA A 40 -3.80 -31.62 -12.60
C ALA A 40 -4.58 -30.29 -12.56
N GLN A 41 -4.87 -29.68 -13.72
CA GLN A 41 -5.62 -28.43 -13.80
C GLN A 41 -7.11 -28.65 -13.51
N SER A 42 -7.69 -29.70 -14.08
CA SER A 42 -9.10 -30.06 -13.82
C SER A 42 -9.34 -30.35 -12.34
N SER A 43 -8.42 -31.06 -11.67
CA SER A 43 -8.52 -31.32 -10.23
C SER A 43 -8.42 -30.04 -9.41
N SER A 44 -7.47 -29.15 -9.73
CA SER A 44 -7.31 -27.86 -9.03
C SER A 44 -8.56 -26.98 -9.18
N LEU A 45 -9.09 -26.84 -10.39
CA LEU A 45 -10.28 -26.04 -10.65
C LEU A 45 -11.54 -26.65 -10.01
N TYR A 46 -11.70 -27.97 -10.09
CA TYR A 46 -12.81 -28.66 -9.44
C TYR A 46 -12.75 -28.54 -7.91
N ALA A 47 -11.58 -28.74 -7.31
CA ALA A 47 -11.38 -28.57 -5.86
C ALA A 47 -11.69 -27.13 -5.40
N ASN A 48 -11.28 -26.13 -6.19
CA ASN A 48 -11.63 -24.72 -5.93
C ASN A 48 -13.14 -24.46 -5.99
N ASN A 49 -13.84 -25.05 -6.96
CA ASN A 49 -15.30 -24.92 -7.07
C ASN A 49 -16.01 -25.57 -5.87
N ILE A 50 -15.61 -26.78 -5.48
CA ILE A 50 -16.18 -27.47 -4.30
C ILE A 50 -15.89 -26.67 -3.03
N SER A 51 -14.66 -26.17 -2.85
CA SER A 51 -14.30 -25.37 -1.66
C SER A 51 -15.14 -24.10 -1.56
N LYS A 52 -15.31 -23.37 -2.67
CA LYS A 52 -16.15 -22.16 -2.71
C LYS A 52 -17.62 -22.47 -2.46
N PHE A 53 -18.13 -23.58 -3.00
CA PHE A 53 -19.50 -24.01 -2.77
C PHE A 53 -19.74 -24.36 -1.30
N LEU A 54 -18.83 -25.08 -0.66
CA LEU A 54 -18.92 -25.39 0.78
C LEU A 54 -18.88 -24.12 1.64
N LEU A 55 -18.02 -23.15 1.27
CA LEU A 55 -17.95 -21.85 1.93
C LEU A 55 -19.20 -20.99 1.71
N SER A 56 -19.91 -21.15 0.59
CA SER A 56 -21.15 -20.41 0.32
C SER A 56 -22.39 -20.99 0.98
N ILE A 57 -22.39 -22.30 1.30
CA ILE A 57 -23.54 -22.97 1.91
C ILE A 57 -23.76 -22.54 3.38
N GLY A 58 -22.68 -22.26 4.13
CA GLY A 58 -22.73 -21.95 5.57
C GLY A 58 -22.17 -20.58 5.95
N SER A 59 -22.14 -20.27 7.25
CA SER A 59 -21.47 -19.07 7.79
C SER A 59 -20.04 -19.39 8.23
N GLN A 60 -19.22 -18.36 8.47
CA GLN A 60 -17.80 -18.51 8.82
C GLN A 60 -17.55 -19.40 10.05
N ASP A 61 -18.52 -19.49 10.97
CA ASP A 61 -18.36 -20.17 12.25
C ASP A 61 -19.22 -21.43 12.41
N GLN A 62 -20.21 -21.66 11.53
CA GLN A 62 -21.10 -22.83 11.61
C GLN A 62 -21.49 -23.38 10.24
N TYR A 63 -21.35 -24.70 10.09
CA TYR A 63 -21.90 -25.42 8.95
C TYR A 63 -23.40 -25.61 9.15
N TYR A 64 -24.20 -24.88 8.36
CA TYR A 64 -25.63 -25.08 8.23
C TYR A 64 -25.99 -25.00 6.74
N ILE A 65 -27.03 -25.71 6.32
CA ILE A 65 -27.49 -25.70 4.93
C ILE A 65 -28.70 -24.78 4.86
N ASP A 66 -28.55 -23.60 4.24
CA ASP A 66 -29.69 -22.71 3.99
C ASP A 66 -30.50 -23.21 2.79
N TYR A 67 -31.72 -23.69 3.04
CA TYR A 67 -32.63 -24.14 1.99
C TYR A 67 -33.37 -23.00 1.29
N ASN A 68 -33.25 -21.76 1.79
CA ASN A 68 -33.79 -20.57 1.13
C ASN A 68 -32.83 -20.00 0.09
N ASP A 69 -31.54 -20.36 0.15
CA ASP A 69 -30.58 -19.99 -0.88
C ASP A 69 -30.88 -20.75 -2.18
N GLU A 70 -31.00 -20.01 -3.28
CA GLU A 70 -31.38 -20.55 -4.59
C GLU A 70 -30.35 -21.53 -5.16
N VAL A 71 -29.06 -21.26 -4.92
CA VAL A 71 -27.95 -22.08 -5.42
C VAL A 71 -27.87 -23.36 -4.61
N VAL A 72 -28.03 -23.27 -3.29
CA VAL A 72 -28.04 -24.42 -2.39
C VAL A 72 -29.26 -25.30 -2.65
N ARG A 73 -30.47 -24.72 -2.73
CA ARG A 73 -31.70 -25.47 -3.06
C ARG A 73 -31.66 -26.07 -4.46
N GLY A 74 -31.10 -25.37 -5.44
CA GLY A 74 -30.95 -25.84 -6.81
C GLY A 74 -29.95 -27.00 -6.95
N SER A 75 -28.92 -27.02 -6.10
CA SER A 75 -27.88 -28.05 -6.11
C SER A 75 -28.30 -29.35 -5.39
N ILE A 76 -29.31 -29.31 -4.52
CA ILE A 76 -29.79 -30.48 -3.76
C ILE A 76 -30.85 -31.25 -4.55
N ILE A 77 -30.51 -32.47 -4.97
CA ILE A 77 -31.41 -33.38 -5.71
C ILE A 77 -32.18 -34.31 -4.76
N LEU A 78 -31.57 -34.72 -3.65
CA LEU A 78 -32.14 -35.68 -2.69
C LEU A 78 -31.85 -35.26 -1.25
N ARG A 79 -32.85 -35.38 -0.37
CA ARG A 79 -32.74 -35.07 1.06
C ARG A 79 -33.47 -36.14 1.87
N ASP A 80 -32.80 -36.75 2.83
CA ASP A 80 -33.39 -37.75 3.75
C ASP A 80 -34.16 -38.88 3.03
N GLY A 81 -33.69 -39.26 1.82
CA GLY A 81 -34.34 -40.26 0.98
C GLY A 81 -35.50 -39.73 0.12
N ALA A 82 -35.94 -38.48 0.31
CA ALA A 82 -36.96 -37.85 -0.51
C ALA A 82 -36.34 -37.11 -1.71
N LEU A 83 -36.91 -37.33 -2.90
CA LEU A 83 -36.52 -36.65 -4.12
C LEU A 83 -36.99 -35.19 -4.08
N MET A 84 -36.07 -34.26 -4.28
CA MET A 84 -36.30 -32.81 -4.28
C MET A 84 -36.21 -32.20 -5.69
N TYR A 85 -36.01 -33.04 -6.70
CA TYR A 85 -36.04 -32.68 -8.12
C TYR A 85 -37.48 -32.72 -8.66
N PRO A 86 -37.91 -31.77 -9.52
CA PRO A 86 -37.16 -30.61 -10.01
C PRO A 86 -37.02 -29.49 -8.96
N PRO A 87 -35.95 -28.68 -9.02
CA PRO A 87 -35.86 -27.50 -8.16
C PRO A 87 -37.04 -26.55 -8.44
N PRO A 88 -37.50 -25.78 -7.44
CA PRO A 88 -38.50 -24.76 -7.68
C PRO A 88 -38.00 -23.83 -8.80
N PRO A 89 -38.89 -23.33 -9.68
CA PRO A 89 -38.50 -22.35 -10.67
C PRO A 89 -37.81 -21.20 -9.94
N PRO A 90 -36.64 -20.73 -10.40
CA PRO A 90 -35.99 -19.60 -9.77
C PRO A 90 -37.05 -18.49 -9.66
N PRO A 91 -37.11 -17.77 -8.51
CA PRO A 91 -37.94 -16.58 -8.43
C PRO A 91 -37.65 -15.78 -9.69
N LYS A 92 -38.69 -15.24 -10.35
CA LYS A 92 -38.51 -14.44 -11.58
C LYS A 92 -37.40 -13.45 -11.26
N VAL A 93 -36.22 -13.75 -11.76
CA VAL A 93 -35.17 -12.79 -11.96
C VAL A 93 -35.92 -11.86 -12.89
N GLU A 94 -36.38 -10.71 -12.37
CA GLU A 94 -36.48 -9.54 -13.22
C GLU A 94 -35.23 -9.66 -14.03
N ALA A 95 -35.39 -10.00 -15.32
CA ALA A 95 -34.25 -10.13 -16.19
C ALA A 95 -33.41 -8.94 -15.78
N ALA A 96 -32.16 -9.18 -15.41
CA ALA A 96 -31.23 -8.12 -15.56
C ALA A 96 -31.26 -7.81 -17.08
N LEU A 97 -32.30 -7.08 -17.55
CA LEU A 97 -32.14 -5.74 -18.07
C LEU A 97 -30.78 -5.38 -17.58
N SER A 98 -29.85 -5.39 -18.51
CA SER A 98 -28.55 -4.80 -18.31
C SER A 98 -28.80 -3.39 -17.75
N LYS A 99 -29.00 -3.31 -16.44
CA LYS A 99 -28.17 -2.52 -15.58
C LYS A 99 -26.79 -3.10 -15.84
N THR A 100 -26.21 -2.73 -17.00
CA THR A 100 -24.90 -2.09 -17.00
C THR A 100 -24.83 -1.45 -15.63
N PRO A 101 -23.95 -1.92 -14.73
CA PRO A 101 -23.93 -1.46 -13.35
C PRO A 101 -24.18 0.02 -13.44
N LYS A 102 -25.31 0.50 -12.88
CA LYS A 102 -25.52 1.94 -12.82
C LYS A 102 -24.25 2.38 -12.14
N LEU A 103 -23.34 2.96 -12.94
CA LEU A 103 -22.21 3.74 -12.45
C LEU A 103 -22.84 4.47 -11.30
N ASP A 104 -22.36 4.22 -10.07
CA ASP A 104 -22.92 4.72 -8.82
C ASP A 104 -23.71 5.98 -9.11
N ASP A 105 -24.95 6.16 -8.66
CA ASP A 105 -25.70 7.38 -9.05
C ASP A 105 -24.88 8.67 -8.80
N LYS A 106 -23.86 8.61 -7.92
CA LYS A 106 -22.72 9.54 -7.81
C LYS A 106 -21.76 9.62 -9.02
N ALA A 107 -21.23 8.51 -9.55
CA ALA A 107 -20.42 8.45 -10.77
C ALA A 107 -21.19 8.83 -12.04
N ALA A 108 -22.45 8.43 -12.19
CA ALA A 108 -23.31 8.87 -13.29
C ALA A 108 -23.68 10.36 -13.17
N ALA A 109 -23.98 10.87 -11.97
CA ALA A 109 -24.18 12.30 -11.72
C ALA A 109 -22.90 13.11 -11.93
N LYS A 110 -21.72 12.57 -11.59
CA LYS A 110 -20.42 13.21 -11.85
C LYS A 110 -20.09 13.28 -13.34
N ALA A 111 -20.46 12.24 -14.10
CA ALA A 111 -20.32 12.23 -15.56
C ALA A 111 -21.29 13.22 -16.24
N ALA A 112 -22.54 13.32 -15.76
CA ALA A 112 -23.52 14.29 -16.28
C ALA A 112 -23.21 15.75 -15.88
N ALA A 113 -22.69 15.99 -14.67
CA ALA A 113 -22.24 17.30 -14.23
C ALA A 113 -20.97 17.77 -14.96
N ALA A 114 -20.15 16.84 -15.45
CA ALA A 114 -18.99 17.14 -16.30
C ALA A 114 -19.37 17.46 -17.76
N ALA A 115 -20.62 17.20 -18.18
CA ALA A 115 -21.09 17.43 -19.55
C ALA A 115 -21.63 18.86 -19.79
N LEU A 116 -22.00 19.59 -18.74
CA LEU A 116 -22.23 21.03 -18.84
C LEU A 116 -20.87 21.73 -18.89
N PRO A 117 -20.66 22.76 -19.74
CA PRO A 117 -19.43 23.53 -19.70
C PRO A 117 -19.28 24.04 -18.26
N PRO A 118 -18.16 23.74 -17.57
CA PRO A 118 -17.98 24.19 -16.21
C PRO A 118 -18.14 25.70 -16.18
N ASN A 119 -18.84 26.22 -15.18
CA ASN A 119 -18.97 27.66 -15.00
C ASN A 119 -17.57 28.23 -14.72
N TYR A 120 -16.92 28.72 -15.77
CA TYR A 120 -15.55 29.23 -15.71
C TYR A 120 -15.44 30.39 -14.73
N PHE A 121 -16.44 31.29 -14.67
CA PHE A 121 -16.45 32.36 -13.68
C PHE A 121 -16.44 31.82 -12.25
N ALA A 122 -17.28 30.82 -11.95
CA ALA A 122 -17.29 30.20 -10.62
C ALA A 122 -15.99 29.44 -10.31
N GLN A 123 -15.32 28.86 -11.31
CA GLN A 123 -14.01 28.23 -11.13
C GLN A 123 -12.92 29.26 -10.85
N TYR A 124 -12.78 30.29 -11.69
CA TYR A 124 -11.81 31.37 -11.48
C TYR A 124 -12.05 32.13 -10.18
N LEU A 125 -13.32 32.33 -9.78
CA LEU A 125 -13.64 32.94 -8.49
C LEU A 125 -13.22 32.06 -7.33
N LYS A 126 -13.45 30.74 -7.39
CA LYS A 126 -13.01 29.79 -6.36
C LYS A 126 -11.49 29.72 -6.28
N ASP A 127 -10.80 29.63 -7.41
CA ASP A 127 -9.34 29.58 -7.46
C ASP A 127 -8.75 30.89 -6.94
N SER A 128 -9.26 32.04 -7.38
CA SER A 128 -8.84 33.33 -6.88
C SER A 128 -9.06 33.45 -5.37
N LEU A 129 -10.21 33.01 -4.85
CA LEU A 129 -10.49 33.06 -3.42
C LEU A 129 -9.58 32.10 -2.63
N LEU A 130 -9.26 30.93 -3.17
CA LEU A 130 -8.30 29.99 -2.59
C LEU A 130 -6.90 30.61 -2.51
N TYR A 131 -6.40 31.20 -3.60
CA TYR A 131 -5.09 31.87 -3.62
C TYR A 131 -5.06 33.09 -2.72
N THR A 132 -6.10 33.93 -2.74
CA THR A 132 -6.22 35.08 -1.83
C THR A 132 -6.23 34.64 -0.38
N THR A 133 -6.93 33.55 -0.04
CA THR A 133 -6.93 33.00 1.32
C THR A 133 -5.56 32.45 1.70
N GLY A 134 -4.87 31.73 0.80
CA GLY A 134 -3.53 31.19 1.05
C GLY A 134 -2.46 32.27 1.23
N ILE A 135 -2.41 33.25 0.32
CA ILE A 135 -1.49 34.40 0.42
C ILE A 135 -1.85 35.27 1.62
N GLY A 136 -3.14 35.52 1.84
CA GLY A 136 -3.64 36.28 2.99
C GLY A 136 -3.26 35.63 4.32
N ALA A 137 -3.34 34.30 4.43
CA ALA A 137 -2.90 33.56 5.62
C ALA A 137 -1.39 33.72 5.86
N LEU A 138 -0.56 33.64 4.81
CA LEU A 138 0.88 33.86 4.91
C LEU A 138 1.24 35.27 5.39
N LEU A 139 0.56 36.29 4.88
CA LEU A 139 0.73 37.67 5.35
C LEU A 139 0.21 37.84 6.78
N GLY A 140 -0.89 37.17 7.13
CA GLY A 140 -1.45 37.11 8.48
C GLY A 140 -0.47 36.56 9.50
N PHE A 141 0.28 35.50 9.16
CA PHE A 141 1.37 34.98 9.99
C PHE A 141 2.46 36.03 10.26
N GLY A 142 2.70 36.94 9.32
CA GLY A 142 3.62 38.07 9.52
C GLY A 142 3.14 39.06 10.58
N ILE A 143 1.83 39.31 10.66
CA ILE A 143 1.22 40.24 11.64
C ILE A 143 1.28 39.65 13.06
N ILE A 144 1.01 38.35 13.20
CA ILE A 144 1.03 37.67 14.51
C ILE A 144 2.42 37.20 14.94
N SER A 145 3.45 37.43 14.10
CA SER A 145 4.80 36.96 14.36
C SER A 145 5.39 37.63 15.60
N PRO A 146 5.75 36.87 16.66
CA PRO A 146 6.31 37.46 17.88
C PRO A 146 7.78 37.87 17.73
N ASN A 147 8.53 37.24 16.81
CA ASN A 147 9.96 37.51 16.57
C ASN A 147 10.41 37.02 15.18
N ALA A 148 11.63 37.37 14.77
CA ALA A 148 12.19 36.95 13.48
C ALA A 148 12.40 35.43 13.36
N GLN A 149 12.61 34.73 14.48
CA GLN A 149 12.81 33.28 14.49
C GLN A 149 11.53 32.52 14.10
N PHE A 150 10.36 33.02 14.52
CA PHE A 150 9.07 32.49 14.09
C PHE A 150 8.89 32.56 12.57
N ALA A 151 9.23 33.70 11.97
CA ALA A 151 9.19 33.86 10.52
C ALA A 151 10.11 32.86 9.80
N ASN A 152 11.35 32.68 10.29
CA ASN A 152 12.28 31.69 9.74
C ASN A 152 11.73 30.26 9.84
N MET A 153 11.11 29.89 10.98
CA MET A 153 10.52 28.54 11.14
C MET A 153 9.32 28.31 10.21
N ILE A 154 8.47 29.33 9.98
CA ILE A 154 7.39 29.24 8.99
C ILE A 154 7.94 29.04 7.58
N THR A 155 8.99 29.78 7.21
CA THR A 155 9.65 29.60 5.91
C THR A 155 10.19 28.18 5.75
N THR A 156 10.89 27.66 6.76
CA THR A 156 11.39 26.27 6.75
C THR A 156 10.23 25.27 6.68
N PHE A 157 9.16 25.47 7.45
CA PHE A 157 7.98 24.63 7.41
C PHE A 157 7.34 24.58 6.02
N ALA A 158 7.10 25.74 5.40
CA ALA A 158 6.48 25.83 4.08
C ALA A 158 7.34 25.15 2.99
N LEU A 159 8.65 25.42 2.97
CA LEU A 159 9.57 24.79 2.01
C LEU A 159 9.67 23.28 2.25
N SER A 160 9.75 22.84 3.51
CA SER A 160 9.79 21.41 3.84
C SER A 160 8.50 20.69 3.43
N GLY A 161 7.34 21.34 3.51
CA GLY A 161 6.06 20.80 3.04
C GLY A 161 6.04 20.57 1.53
N ILE A 162 6.57 21.51 0.75
CA ILE A 162 6.70 21.38 -0.72
C ILE A 162 7.66 20.24 -1.06
N VAL A 163 8.82 20.18 -0.40
CA VAL A 163 9.80 19.10 -0.59
C VAL A 163 9.17 17.75 -0.24
N GLY A 164 8.46 17.64 0.88
CA GLY A 164 7.75 16.43 1.30
C GLY A 164 6.71 15.97 0.28
N TYR A 165 5.88 16.90 -0.22
CA TYR A 165 4.86 16.62 -1.24
C TYR A 165 5.47 15.99 -2.50
N HIS A 166 6.51 16.60 -3.07
CA HIS A 166 7.15 16.09 -4.28
C HIS A 166 7.94 14.81 -4.04
N THR A 167 8.56 14.66 -2.87
CA THR A 167 9.36 13.47 -2.54
C THR A 167 8.48 12.22 -2.41
N VAL A 168 7.30 12.34 -1.77
CA VAL A 168 6.37 11.22 -1.60
C VAL A 168 5.70 10.84 -2.92
N TRP A 169 5.36 11.83 -3.78
CA TRP A 169 4.78 11.57 -5.10
C TRP A 169 5.69 10.74 -6.02
N GLY A 170 7.01 10.80 -5.82
CA GLY A 170 7.99 10.04 -6.59
C GLY A 170 8.20 8.60 -6.11
N VAL A 171 7.54 8.16 -5.03
CA VAL A 171 7.73 6.81 -4.47
C VAL A 171 7.05 5.76 -5.36
N GLN A 172 7.73 4.63 -5.61
CA GLN A 172 7.18 3.54 -6.40
C GLN A 172 5.96 2.93 -5.68
N PRO A 173 4.82 2.66 -6.35
CA PRO A 173 3.62 2.16 -5.67
C PRO A 173 3.80 0.86 -4.87
N ALA A 174 4.67 -0.03 -5.35
CA ALA A 174 5.02 -1.27 -4.63
C ALA A 174 5.73 -1.03 -3.28
N LEU A 175 6.24 0.18 -3.05
CA LEU A 175 7.00 0.59 -1.87
C LEU A 175 6.19 1.45 -0.88
N HIS A 176 4.87 1.60 -1.05
CA HIS A 176 4.05 2.36 -0.09
C HIS A 176 4.04 1.76 1.33
N SER A 177 4.03 0.44 1.48
CA SER A 177 4.09 -0.17 2.82
C SER A 177 5.45 0.05 3.50
N PRO A 178 6.60 -0.15 2.82
CA PRO A 178 7.90 0.32 3.33
C PRO A 178 7.96 1.82 3.60
N LEU A 179 7.34 2.66 2.77
CA LEU A 179 7.27 4.11 3.00
C LEU A 179 6.57 4.43 4.32
N MET A 180 5.44 3.78 4.60
CA MET A 180 4.72 3.92 5.88
C MET A 180 5.60 3.51 7.07
N SER A 181 6.40 2.45 6.92
CA SER A 181 7.35 2.02 7.95
C SER A 181 8.48 3.04 8.16
N VAL A 182 9.05 3.59 7.08
CA VAL A 182 10.09 4.63 7.15
C VAL A 182 9.57 5.91 7.79
N THR A 183 8.39 6.39 7.42
CA THR A 183 7.81 7.60 8.02
C THR A 183 7.51 7.39 9.50
N ASN A 184 7.07 6.20 9.90
CA ASN A 184 6.92 5.85 11.31
C ASN A 184 8.28 5.86 12.05
N ALA A 185 9.32 5.27 11.47
CA ALA A 185 10.67 5.28 12.04
C ALA A 185 11.21 6.72 12.23
N ILE A 186 11.08 7.57 11.22
CA ILE A 186 11.53 8.98 11.25
C ILE A 186 10.70 9.80 12.25
N SER A 187 9.40 9.52 12.43
CA SER A 187 8.57 10.21 13.43
C SER A 187 9.05 10.01 14.88
N GLY A 188 9.88 8.99 15.11
CA GLY A 188 10.62 8.80 16.35
C GLY A 188 11.60 9.92 16.69
N ILE A 189 11.85 10.88 15.79
CA ILE A 189 12.65 12.10 16.07
C ILE A 189 12.07 12.95 17.22
N THR A 190 10.83 12.68 17.65
CA THR A 190 10.26 13.19 18.91
C THR A 190 11.17 12.95 20.13
N ALA A 191 12.09 11.98 20.06
CA ALA A 191 13.16 11.78 21.04
C ALA A 191 14.00 13.04 21.28
N VAL A 192 14.24 13.87 20.25
CA VAL A 192 14.99 15.14 20.35
C VAL A 192 14.34 16.07 21.37
N GLY A 193 13.01 16.24 21.30
CA GLY A 193 12.28 17.04 22.28
C GLY A 193 12.37 16.47 23.70
N GLY A 194 12.33 15.13 23.82
CA GLY A 194 12.56 14.43 25.08
C GLY A 194 13.96 14.71 25.64
N LEU A 195 15.00 14.58 24.81
CA LEU A 195 16.39 14.79 25.21
C LEU A 195 16.67 16.24 25.63
N LEU A 196 16.06 17.22 24.97
CA LEU A 196 16.19 18.64 25.31
C LEU A 196 15.53 18.99 26.66
N LEU A 197 14.47 18.29 27.04
CA LEU A 197 13.74 18.51 28.30
C LEU A 197 14.17 17.57 29.43
N MET A 198 14.99 16.55 29.11
CA MET A 198 15.56 15.62 30.08
C MET A 198 16.68 16.32 30.85
N GLY A 199 16.74 16.09 32.16
CA GLY A 199 17.74 16.70 33.04
C GLY A 199 17.71 16.11 34.44
N GLY A 200 18.41 16.75 35.38
CA GLY A 200 18.56 16.26 36.75
C GLY A 200 19.86 15.46 36.94
N GLY A 201 19.78 14.37 37.71
CA GLY A 201 20.90 13.46 37.95
C GLY A 201 20.72 12.13 37.20
N TYR A 202 21.20 11.03 37.79
CA TYR A 202 20.96 9.68 37.23
C TYR A 202 19.47 9.32 37.15
N TYR A 203 18.65 9.88 38.05
CA TYR A 203 17.19 9.75 38.05
C TYR A 203 16.53 11.12 37.83
N PRO A 204 15.37 11.16 37.15
CA PRO A 204 14.59 12.39 37.01
C PRO A 204 14.13 12.87 38.39
N GLN A 205 14.25 14.17 38.64
CA GLN A 205 13.93 14.79 39.93
C GLN A 205 12.57 15.50 39.89
N THR A 206 12.09 15.86 38.71
CA THR A 206 10.81 16.55 38.51
C THR A 206 9.92 15.78 37.54
N ILE A 207 8.60 16.03 37.63
CA ILE A 207 7.61 15.40 36.73
C ILE A 207 7.93 15.67 35.25
N PRO A 208 8.27 16.90 34.81
CA PRO A 208 8.64 17.16 33.41
C PRO A 208 9.83 16.32 32.95
N GLN A 209 10.86 16.14 33.79
CA GLN A 209 12.02 15.31 33.45
C GLN A 209 11.63 13.83 33.32
N GLY A 210 10.71 13.34 34.17
CA GLY A 210 10.17 11.98 34.06
C GLY A 210 9.37 11.77 32.77
N LEU A 211 8.53 12.75 32.39
CA LEU A 211 7.79 12.72 31.12
C LEU A 211 8.72 12.79 29.91
N ALA A 212 9.76 13.62 29.97
CA ALA A 212 10.77 13.74 28.93
C ALA A 212 11.55 12.42 28.73
N ALA A 213 11.96 11.77 29.83
CA ALA A 213 12.58 10.45 29.80
C ALA A 213 11.64 9.38 29.21
N GLY A 214 10.36 9.39 29.60
CA GLY A 214 9.34 8.50 29.03
C GLY A 214 9.12 8.72 27.54
N ALA A 215 9.07 9.99 27.09
CA ALA A 215 8.97 10.34 25.68
C ALA A 215 10.19 9.82 24.89
N ALA A 216 11.41 10.10 25.36
CA ALA A 216 12.64 9.59 24.73
C ALA A 216 12.66 8.05 24.65
N PHE A 217 12.19 7.36 25.70
CA PHE A 217 12.09 5.91 25.72
C PHE A 217 11.13 5.38 24.63
N ILE A 218 9.90 5.88 24.58
CA ILE A 218 8.90 5.44 23.60
C ILE A 218 9.35 5.78 22.17
N SER A 219 9.92 6.97 21.97
CA SER A 219 10.50 7.37 20.69
C SER A 219 11.65 6.46 20.25
N SER A 220 12.49 5.98 21.17
CA SER A 220 13.56 5.02 20.85
C SER A 220 13.03 3.68 20.34
N ILE A 221 11.90 3.20 20.88
CA ILE A 221 11.20 1.99 20.40
C ILE A 221 10.71 2.22 18.97
N ASN A 222 10.18 3.42 18.67
CA ASN A 222 9.68 3.74 17.34
C ASN A 222 10.81 3.80 16.30
N ILE A 223 11.94 4.41 16.66
CA ILE A 223 13.15 4.45 15.80
C ILE A 223 13.65 3.03 15.53
N GLY A 224 13.94 2.27 16.59
CA GLY A 224 14.52 0.92 16.46
C GLY A 224 13.59 -0.05 15.74
N GLY A 225 12.32 -0.12 16.19
CA GLY A 225 11.31 -0.98 15.58
C GLY A 225 11.03 -0.62 14.13
N GLY A 226 10.86 0.68 13.83
CA GLY A 226 10.58 1.16 12.49
C GLY A 226 11.67 0.81 11.48
N PHE A 227 12.95 1.11 11.79
CA PHE A 227 14.05 0.81 10.86
C PHE A 227 14.31 -0.70 10.69
N ILE A 228 14.12 -1.51 11.73
CA ILE A 228 14.23 -2.98 11.63
C ILE A 228 13.14 -3.55 10.73
N ILE A 229 11.89 -3.11 10.92
CA ILE A 229 10.76 -3.56 10.11
C ILE A 229 10.93 -3.13 8.66
N THR A 230 11.32 -1.87 8.41
CA THR A 230 11.64 -1.38 7.08
C THR A 230 12.70 -2.25 6.42
N GLN A 231 13.80 -2.55 7.11
CA GLN A 231 14.86 -3.38 6.55
C GLN A 231 14.36 -4.79 6.19
N ARG A 232 13.52 -5.40 7.04
CA ARG A 232 12.90 -6.70 6.76
C ARG A 232 12.00 -6.65 5.53
N MET A 233 11.14 -5.64 5.42
CA MET A 233 10.27 -5.45 4.25
C MET A 233 11.08 -5.27 2.97
N LEU A 234 12.13 -4.45 2.99
CA LEU A 234 12.97 -4.20 1.83
C LEU A 234 13.78 -5.42 1.40
N ASN A 235 14.19 -6.27 2.33
CA ASN A 235 14.90 -7.51 2.02
C ASN A 235 14.02 -8.54 1.28
N MET A 236 12.69 -8.51 1.48
CA MET A 236 11.76 -9.39 0.76
C MET A 236 11.69 -9.10 -0.74
N PHE A 237 12.12 -7.91 -1.16
CA PHE A 237 12.16 -7.52 -2.56
C PHE A 237 13.46 -7.92 -3.28
N LYS A 238 14.44 -8.45 -2.56
CA LYS A 238 15.70 -8.91 -3.13
C LYS A 238 15.48 -10.21 -3.89
N ARG A 239 15.90 -10.26 -5.16
CA ARG A 239 15.83 -11.49 -5.96
C ARG A 239 17.11 -12.31 -5.79
N PRO A 240 17.06 -13.65 -5.89
CA PRO A 240 18.25 -14.50 -5.83
C PRO A 240 19.29 -14.21 -6.91
N THR A 241 18.86 -13.66 -8.04
CA THR A 241 19.70 -13.34 -9.21
C THR A 241 20.27 -11.92 -9.18
N ASP A 242 19.91 -11.10 -8.18
CA ASP A 242 20.44 -9.74 -8.07
C ASP A 242 21.93 -9.79 -7.66
N PRO A 243 22.75 -8.82 -8.13
CA PRO A 243 24.16 -8.78 -7.77
C PRO A 243 24.35 -8.61 -6.24
N PRO A 244 25.51 -9.02 -5.70
CA PRO A 244 25.82 -8.80 -4.30
C PRO A 244 25.79 -7.30 -3.98
N GLU A 245 25.21 -6.97 -2.83
CA GLU A 245 25.03 -5.60 -2.36
C GLU A 245 25.90 -5.39 -1.12
N TYR A 246 26.59 -4.26 -1.05
CA TYR A 246 27.52 -3.95 0.04
C TYR A 246 26.97 -2.84 0.94
N ASN A 247 25.76 -3.05 1.48
CA ASN A 247 25.05 -2.02 2.24
C ASN A 247 25.80 -1.58 3.51
N TYR A 248 26.68 -2.41 4.07
CA TYR A 248 27.54 -2.04 5.20
C TYR A 248 28.49 -0.88 4.89
N LEU A 249 28.81 -0.60 3.62
CA LEU A 249 29.64 0.54 3.24
C LEU A 249 28.97 1.88 3.57
N TYR A 250 27.64 1.92 3.67
CA TYR A 250 26.94 3.13 4.12
C TYR A 250 27.15 3.45 5.60
N LEU A 251 27.78 2.55 6.37
CA LEU A 251 28.30 2.88 7.69
C LEU A 251 29.43 3.91 7.63
N ILE A 252 30.18 4.00 6.53
CA ILE A 252 31.27 4.97 6.37
C ILE A 252 30.76 6.42 6.47
N PRO A 253 29.79 6.88 5.65
CA PRO A 253 29.26 8.23 5.80
C PRO A 253 28.50 8.43 7.13
N GLY A 254 27.83 7.40 7.66
CA GLY A 254 27.14 7.49 8.94
C GLY A 254 28.09 7.69 10.13
N ALA A 255 29.08 6.81 10.30
CA ALA A 255 30.07 6.93 11.35
C ALA A 255 30.95 8.17 11.17
N GLY A 256 31.34 8.48 9.92
CA GLY A 256 32.15 9.66 9.60
C GLY A 256 31.45 10.97 9.97
N SER A 257 30.16 11.10 9.65
CA SER A 257 29.38 12.30 9.97
C SER A 257 29.17 12.48 11.49
N VAL A 258 28.86 11.40 12.21
CA VAL A 258 28.73 11.44 13.68
C VAL A 258 30.07 11.76 14.35
N ALA A 259 31.16 11.16 13.90
CA ALA A 259 32.50 11.42 14.43
C ALA A 259 32.94 12.86 14.17
N PHE A 260 32.72 13.36 12.94
CA PHE A 260 33.04 14.73 12.57
C PHE A 260 32.24 15.74 13.40
N TYR A 261 30.94 15.50 13.57
CA TYR A 261 30.09 16.32 14.44
C TYR A 261 30.59 16.31 15.89
N GLY A 262 30.92 15.14 16.43
CA GLY A 262 31.44 15.00 17.79
C GLY A 262 32.75 15.78 18.00
N TRP A 263 33.67 15.67 17.05
CA TRP A 263 34.92 16.45 17.06
C TRP A 263 34.64 17.96 16.96
N ALA A 264 33.79 18.39 16.03
CA ALA A 264 33.46 19.80 15.84
C ALA A 264 32.73 20.41 17.05
N SER A 265 31.87 19.62 17.70
CA SER A 265 31.17 20.01 18.92
C SER A 265 32.15 20.20 20.09
N GLN A 266 33.17 19.34 20.21
CA GLN A 266 34.21 19.49 21.24
C GLN A 266 35.09 20.73 21.03
N GLN A 267 35.29 21.16 19.78
CA GLN A 267 36.02 22.39 19.46
C GLN A 267 35.19 23.67 19.68
N GLY A 268 33.91 23.54 20.02
CA GLY A 268 33.04 24.68 20.33
C GLY A 268 32.56 25.45 19.10
N TYR A 269 32.56 24.85 17.90
CA TYR A 269 31.99 25.51 16.72
C TYR A 269 30.47 25.72 16.89
N HIS A 270 30.05 26.97 17.03
CA HIS A 270 28.67 27.31 17.40
C HIS A 270 27.62 26.95 16.33
N ASP A 271 27.95 27.03 15.04
CA ASP A 271 27.02 26.78 13.93
C ASP A 271 26.87 25.30 13.55
N ILE A 272 27.66 24.41 14.15
CA ILE A 272 27.68 22.98 13.76
C ILE A 272 26.32 22.31 13.99
N ASN A 273 25.57 22.72 15.01
CA ASN A 273 24.26 22.17 15.32
C ASN A 273 23.23 22.51 14.23
N HIS A 274 23.23 23.76 13.74
CA HIS A 274 22.31 24.18 12.67
C HIS A 274 22.60 23.43 11.36
N LEU A 275 23.88 23.26 11.03
CA LEU A 275 24.28 22.50 9.83
C LEU A 275 24.04 20.99 9.99
N ALA A 276 24.18 20.45 11.20
CA ALA A 276 23.83 19.06 11.48
C ALA A 276 22.34 18.79 11.29
N TYR A 277 21.45 19.72 11.72
CA TYR A 277 20.01 19.61 11.46
C TYR A 277 19.67 19.66 9.98
N LEU A 278 20.36 20.50 9.20
CA LEU A 278 20.20 20.53 7.76
C LEU A 278 20.64 19.20 7.13
N ALA A 279 21.82 18.69 7.51
CA ALA A 279 22.32 17.41 7.01
C ALA A 279 21.39 16.24 7.37
N ALA A 280 20.91 16.18 8.62
CA ALA A 280 19.94 15.20 9.09
C ALA A 280 18.64 15.27 8.28
N SER A 281 18.11 16.47 8.05
CA SER A 281 16.89 16.70 7.28
C SER A 281 17.05 16.25 5.82
N LEU A 282 18.18 16.57 5.18
CA LEU A 282 18.49 16.14 3.81
C LEU A 282 18.62 14.60 3.72
N CYS A 283 19.22 13.96 4.73
CA CYS A 283 19.28 12.50 4.80
C CYS A 283 17.89 11.88 4.96
N CYS A 284 17.01 12.46 5.78
CA CYS A 284 15.63 12.02 5.94
C CYS A 284 14.81 12.20 4.65
N VAL A 285 14.97 13.33 3.94
CA VAL A 285 14.37 13.53 2.61
C VAL A 285 14.91 12.50 1.61
N GLY A 286 16.22 12.28 1.60
CA GLY A 286 16.87 11.25 0.79
C GLY A 286 16.41 9.84 1.14
N ALA A 287 15.99 9.59 2.38
CA ALA A 287 15.44 8.31 2.80
C ALA A 287 14.16 8.00 2.03
N LEU A 288 13.22 8.97 1.97
CA LEU A 288 11.98 8.84 1.20
C LEU A 288 12.26 8.86 -0.31
N GLY A 289 13.13 9.75 -0.79
CA GLY A 289 13.52 9.82 -2.20
C GLY A 289 14.16 8.53 -2.71
N GLY A 290 14.88 7.80 -1.85
CA GLY A 290 15.47 6.50 -2.15
C GLY A 290 14.43 5.41 -2.44
N LEU A 291 13.19 5.55 -1.95
CA LEU A 291 12.08 4.63 -2.24
C LEU A 291 11.41 4.87 -3.61
N SER A 292 11.92 5.80 -4.42
CA SER A 292 11.46 5.99 -5.81
C SER A 292 11.80 4.80 -6.72
N ASN A 293 12.79 3.99 -6.36
CA ASN A 293 13.18 2.80 -7.11
C ASN A 293 13.56 1.65 -6.17
N GLN A 294 13.22 0.42 -6.55
CA GLN A 294 13.58 -0.78 -5.81
C GLN A 294 15.09 -0.93 -5.60
N LYS A 295 15.90 -0.50 -6.57
CA LYS A 295 17.36 -0.59 -6.48
C LYS A 295 17.93 0.35 -5.41
N THR A 296 17.32 1.51 -5.22
CA THR A 296 17.77 2.56 -4.29
C THR A 296 17.07 2.49 -2.93
N ALA A 297 16.02 1.67 -2.78
CA ALA A 297 15.20 1.63 -1.57
C ALA A 297 16.02 1.33 -0.30
N ARG A 298 17.04 0.47 -0.41
CA ARG A 298 17.94 0.13 0.71
C ARG A 298 18.90 1.25 1.08
N LEU A 299 19.38 2.00 0.08
CA LEU A 299 20.10 3.25 0.33
C LEU A 299 19.19 4.24 1.07
N GLY A 300 17.91 4.33 0.69
CA GLY A 300 16.92 5.14 1.38
C GLY A 300 16.83 4.79 2.88
N ASN A 301 16.71 3.51 3.22
CA ASN A 301 16.70 3.07 4.62
C ASN A 301 17.99 3.47 5.37
N SER A 302 19.16 3.30 4.74
CA SER A 302 20.45 3.70 5.31
C SER A 302 20.54 5.21 5.54
N LEU A 303 20.11 6.04 4.58
CA LEU A 303 20.08 7.50 4.73
C LEU A 303 19.12 7.92 5.85
N GLY A 304 17.99 7.24 6.01
CA GLY A 304 17.08 7.47 7.13
C GLY A 304 17.75 7.22 8.48
N MET A 305 18.47 6.11 8.62
CA MET A 305 19.24 5.81 9.84
C MET A 305 20.33 6.85 10.11
N ILE A 306 21.06 7.29 9.08
CA ILE A 306 22.07 8.35 9.20
C ILE A 306 21.40 9.66 9.64
N GLY A 307 20.29 10.04 9.01
CA GLY A 307 19.56 11.26 9.33
C GLY A 307 19.08 11.30 10.77
N VAL A 308 18.45 10.22 11.25
CA VAL A 308 17.99 10.13 12.65
C VAL A 308 19.16 10.07 13.64
N SER A 309 20.29 9.48 13.27
CA SER A 309 21.49 9.46 14.13
C SER A 309 22.16 10.83 14.29
N LEU A 310 22.06 11.69 13.28
CA LEU A 310 22.57 13.07 13.29
C LEU A 310 21.56 14.07 13.86
N GLY A 311 20.27 13.77 13.75
CA GLY A 311 19.17 14.57 14.29
C GLY A 311 19.17 14.52 15.81
N LYS A 312 19.84 15.50 16.43
CA LYS A 312 19.85 15.73 17.87
C LYS A 312 18.88 16.80 18.31
#